data_AF-A0A127SHW7-F1
#
_entry.id   AF-A0A127SHW7-F1
#
_cell.length_a   1.000
_cell.length_b   1.000
_cell.length_c   1.000
_cell.angle_alpha   90.00
_cell.angle_beta   90.00
_cell.angle_gamma   90.00
#
_symmetry.space_group_name_H-M   'P 1'
#
loop_
_entity.id
_entity.type
_entity.pdbx_description
1 polymer ?
#
loop_
_entity_poly.entity_id
_entity_poly.type
_entity_poly.pdbx_seq_one_letter_code
_entity_poly.pdbx_strand_id
1 'polypeptide(L)'
;ALETNTIKDENEIIKWVGSTDTVKYGYRPEIYHDMPVKEAFELSAGWVFVELAKKIGKDTYRKHLAESKYGNNNLSQTEAD
;
A
#
# COMPACT_ATOMS: atom_id res chain seq x y z
N ALA A 1 -3.74 5.22 6.30
CA ALA A 1 -2.76 6.10 5.64
C ALA A 1 -3.06 7.56 5.92
N LEU A 2 -4.23 8.08 5.56
CA LEU A 2 -4.66 9.45 5.91
C LEU A 2 -4.87 9.62 7.41
N GLU A 3 -5.62 8.70 8.05
CA GLU A 3 -5.88 8.73 9.50
C GLU A 3 -4.60 8.62 10.34
N THR A 4 -3.59 7.92 9.82
CA THR A 4 -2.29 7.73 10.46
C THR A 4 -1.30 8.85 10.13
N ASN A 5 -1.73 9.86 9.35
CA ASN A 5 -0.92 10.94 8.82
C ASN A 5 0.34 10.45 8.05
N THR A 6 0.26 9.24 7.49
CA THR A 6 1.31 8.63 6.66
C THR A 6 1.41 9.29 5.30
N ILE A 7 0.28 9.83 4.83
CA ILE A 7 0.17 10.73 3.68
C ILE A 7 -0.66 11.93 4.11
N LYS A 8 -0.33 13.11 3.61
CA LYS A 8 -1.06 14.35 3.89
C LYS A 8 -2.38 14.42 3.11
N ASP A 9 -2.35 14.02 1.85
CA ASP A 9 -3.49 14.05 0.94
C ASP A 9 -3.31 13.06 -0.24
N GLU A 10 -4.29 13.04 -1.15
CA GLU A 10 -4.28 12.18 -2.34
C GLU A 10 -3.20 12.51 -3.38
N ASN A 11 -2.61 13.71 -3.31
CA ASN A 11 -1.55 14.18 -4.21
C ASN A 11 -0.15 13.88 -3.69
N GLU A 12 -0.03 13.25 -2.51
CA GLU A 12 1.28 12.86 -1.99
C GLU A 12 1.97 11.87 -2.92
N ILE A 13 3.16 12.25 -3.40
CA ILE A 13 3.94 11.46 -4.34
C ILE A 13 4.67 10.35 -3.58
N ILE A 14 4.39 9.11 -3.97
CA ILE A 14 5.11 7.94 -3.48
C ILE A 14 6.22 7.62 -4.46
N LYS A 15 7.45 7.60 -3.94
CA LYS A 15 8.64 7.30 -4.73
C LYS A 15 8.69 5.84 -5.12
N TRP A 16 9.01 5.59 -6.38
CA TRP A 16 9.23 4.26 -6.92
C TRP A 16 10.43 3.61 -6.23
N VAL A 17 10.20 2.38 -5.75
CA VAL A 17 11.22 1.60 -5.02
C VAL A 17 12.30 1.00 -5.94
N GLY A 18 12.18 1.18 -7.25
CA GLY A 18 13.14 0.67 -8.24
C GLY A 18 12.83 -0.75 -8.74
N SER A 19 12.05 -1.53 -8.00
CA SER A 19 11.67 -2.90 -8.38
C SER A 19 10.31 -3.28 -7.82
N THR A 20 9.49 -3.99 -8.59
CA THR A 20 8.26 -4.61 -8.10
C THR A 20 8.17 -6.06 -8.54
N ASP A 21 7.33 -6.83 -7.86
CA ASP A 21 7.09 -8.23 -8.20
C ASP A 21 6.22 -8.34 -9.45
N THR A 22 6.86 -8.50 -10.60
CA THR A 22 6.19 -8.65 -11.91
C THR A 22 5.45 -9.98 -12.04
N VAL A 23 5.73 -10.95 -11.16
CA VAL A 23 4.99 -12.22 -11.09
C VAL A 23 3.65 -12.00 -10.38
N LYS A 24 3.63 -11.21 -9.30
CA LYS A 24 2.41 -10.88 -8.55
C LYS A 24 1.53 -9.84 -9.24
N TYR A 25 2.14 -8.79 -9.81
CA TYR A 25 1.39 -7.65 -10.35
C TYR A 25 1.27 -7.67 -11.88
N GLY A 26 1.89 -8.66 -12.53
CA GLY A 26 2.07 -8.66 -13.99
C GLY A 26 3.13 -7.65 -14.45
N TYR A 27 3.53 -7.78 -15.70
CA TYR A 27 4.39 -6.80 -16.35
C TYR A 27 3.58 -5.57 -16.74
N ARG A 28 3.70 -4.51 -15.93
CA ARG A 28 2.93 -3.27 -16.01
C ARG A 28 3.86 -2.05 -15.96
N PRO A 29 4.61 -1.77 -17.02
CA PRO A 29 5.58 -0.67 -17.03
C PRO A 29 4.94 0.70 -16.78
N GLU A 30 3.64 0.85 -17.04
CA GLU A 30 2.87 2.06 -16.80
C GLU A 30 2.66 2.39 -15.32
N ILE A 31 3.11 1.55 -14.38
CA ILE A 31 3.07 1.88 -12.94
C ILE A 31 4.46 1.93 -12.29
N TYR A 32 5.54 1.92 -13.07
CA TYR A 32 6.93 1.84 -12.60
C TYR A 32 7.60 3.21 -12.50
N HIS A 33 6.93 4.15 -11.82
CA HIS A 33 7.40 5.52 -11.67
C HIS A 33 6.84 6.16 -10.39
N ASP A 34 7.42 7.30 -10.01
CA ASP A 34 6.91 8.12 -8.91
C ASP A 34 5.52 8.64 -9.25
N MET A 35 4.53 8.38 -8.40
CA MET A 35 3.14 8.76 -8.67
C MET A 35 2.41 9.23 -7.41
N PRO A 36 1.42 10.12 -7.54
CA PRO A 36 0.52 10.45 -6.44
C PRO A 36 -0.37 9.25 -6.07
N VAL A 37 -0.82 9.20 -4.82
CA VAL A 37 -1.74 8.14 -4.34
C VAL A 37 -3.02 8.07 -5.16
N LYS A 38 -3.50 9.21 -5.67
CA LYS A 38 -4.65 9.28 -6.58
C LYS A 38 -4.45 8.46 -7.86
N GLU A 39 -3.33 8.66 -8.54
CA GLU A 39 -2.99 7.91 -9.76
C GLU A 39 -2.81 6.42 -9.43
N ALA A 40 -2.16 6.11 -8.30
CA ALA A 40 -2.01 4.74 -7.83
C ALA A 40 -3.35 4.04 -7.62
N PHE A 41 -4.36 4.77 -7.15
CA PHE A 41 -5.72 4.25 -6.98
C PHE A 41 -6.40 4.00 -8.33
N GLU A 42 -6.31 4.94 -9.26
CA GLU A 42 -6.87 4.81 -10.61
C GLU A 42 -6.25 3.66 -11.41
N LEU A 43 -4.93 3.51 -11.35
CA LEU A 43 -4.19 2.46 -12.05
C LEU A 43 -4.12 1.13 -11.30
N SER A 44 -4.68 1.06 -10.09
CA SER A 44 -4.54 -0.09 -9.18
C SER A 44 -3.07 -0.50 -8.99
N ALA A 45 -2.18 0.48 -8.76
CA ALA A 45 -0.75 0.27 -8.57
C ALA A 45 -0.46 -0.35 -7.19
N GLY A 46 -0.57 -1.68 -7.10
CA GLY A 46 -0.50 -2.44 -5.84
C GLY A 46 0.75 -2.16 -4.98
N TRP A 47 1.90 -1.93 -5.61
CA TRP A 47 3.16 -1.65 -4.91
C TRP A 47 3.07 -0.39 -4.02
N VAL A 48 2.33 0.63 -4.44
CA VAL A 48 2.15 1.86 -3.66
C VAL A 48 1.47 1.56 -2.33
N PHE A 49 0.42 0.74 -2.37
CA PHE A 49 -0.34 0.36 -1.17
C PHE A 49 0.46 -0.54 -0.25
N VAL A 50 1.32 -1.40 -0.79
CA VAL A 50 2.27 -2.20 0.00
C VAL A 50 3.25 -1.28 0.73
N GLU A 51 3.83 -0.29 0.05
CA GLU A 51 4.75 0.67 0.70
C GLU A 51 4.05 1.53 1.76
N LEU A 52 2.81 1.94 1.51
CA LEU A 52 2.00 2.62 2.53
C LEU A 52 1.71 1.71 3.73
N ALA A 53 1.40 0.44 3.51
CA ALA A 53 1.16 -0.52 4.59
C ALA A 53 2.41 -0.74 5.45
N LYS A 54 3.59 -0.85 4.82
CA LYS A 54 4.89 -0.93 5.51
C LYS A 54 5.14 0.30 6.39
N LYS A 55 4.87 1.50 5.87
CA LYS A 55 5.02 2.76 6.63
C LYS A 55 4.05 2.89 7.80
N ILE A 56 2.81 2.42 7.65
CA ILE A 56 1.79 2.42 8.72
C ILE A 56 2.17 1.44 9.85
N GLY A 57 2.77 0.31 9.48
CA GLY A 57 3.16 -0.74 10.40
C GLY A 57 1.99 -1.67 10.75
N LYS A 58 2.34 -2.92 11.07
CA LYS A 58 1.41 -4.03 11.29
C LYS A 58 0.45 -3.81 12.47
N ASP A 59 0.93 -3.21 13.56
CA ASP A 59 0.13 -3.00 14.77
C ASP A 59 -0.96 -1.95 14.56
N THR A 60 -0.60 -0.83 13.94
CA THR A 60 -1.54 0.23 13.55
C THR A 60 -2.57 -0.32 12.57
N TYR A 61 -2.12 -1.09 11.56
CA TYR A 61 -3.02 -1.71 10.59
C TYR A 61 -4.03 -2.65 11.26
N ARG A 62 -3.57 -3.53 12.16
CA ARG A 62 -4.43 -4.42 12.94
C ARG A 62 -5.44 -3.66 13.79
N LYS A 63 -5.02 -2.57 14.44
CA LYS A 63 -5.91 -1.72 15.25
C LYS A 63 -7.05 -1.18 14.39
N HIS A 64 -6.75 -0.57 13.25
CA HIS A 64 -7.78 -0.02 12.36
C HIS A 64 -8.72 -1.11 11.81
N LEU A 65 -8.23 -2.32 11.49
CA LEU A 65 -9.08 -3.42 11.06
C LEU A 65 -10.05 -3.88 12.16
N ALA A 66 -9.57 -3.97 13.41
CA ALA A 66 -10.38 -4.36 14.55
C ALA A 66 -11.48 -3.34 14.85
N GLU A 67 -11.13 -2.04 14.85
CA GLU A 67 -12.08 -0.94 15.04
C GLU A 67 -13.12 -0.89 13.91
N SER A 68 -12.70 -1.18 12.67
CA SER A 68 -13.59 -1.23 11.50
C SER A 68 -14.43 -2.51 11.41
N LYS A 69 -14.23 -3.48 12.32
CA LYS A 69 -14.85 -4.82 12.27
C LYS A 69 -14.66 -5.50 10.91
N TYR A 70 -13.48 -5.35 10.31
CA TYR A 70 -13.21 -5.78 8.95
C TYR A 70 -12.80 -7.26 8.90
N GLY A 71 -13.71 -8.12 8.43
CA GLY A 71 -13.44 -9.53 8.21
C GLY A 71 -13.10 -10.29 9.50
N ASN A 72 -12.01 -11.09 9.46
CA ASN A 72 -11.58 -11.94 10.57
C ASN A 72 -10.34 -11.44 11.32
N ASN A 73 -9.86 -10.22 11.02
CA ASN A 73 -8.62 -9.63 11.58
C ASN A 73 -7.36 -10.51 11.43
N ASN A 74 -7.36 -11.49 10.53
CA ASN A 74 -6.21 -12.34 10.32
C ASN A 74 -5.23 -11.69 9.32
N LEU A 75 -4.05 -11.34 9.82
CA LEU A 75 -2.94 -10.75 9.07
C LEU A 75 -1.76 -11.73 8.94
N SER A 76 -1.99 -13.03 9.11
CA SER A 76 -0.97 -14.05 8.87
C SER A 76 -0.65 -14.10 7.37
N GLN A 77 0.60 -13.84 7.02
CA GLN A 77 1.14 -14.09 5.69
C GLN A 77 2.21 -15.19 5.80
N THR A 78 2.29 -16.05 4.79
CA THR A 78 3.31 -17.11 4.70
C THR A 78 4.62 -16.63 4.08
N GLU A 79 4.67 -15.39 3.59
CA GLU A 79 5.87 -14.78 2.99
C GLU A 79 6.56 -13.82 3.97
N ALA A 80 7.88 -13.67 3.84
CA ALA A 80 8.67 -12.78 4.69
C ALA A 80 8.33 -11.30 4.39
N ASP A 81 8.34 -10.46 5.46
CA ASP A 81 8.10 -9.00 5.41
C ASP A 81 9.22 -8.24 4.67
#